data_AF-A0A923SJE6-F1
#
_entry.id   AF-A0A923SJE6-F1
#
_cell.length_a   1.000
_cell.length_b   1.000
_cell.length_c   1.000
_cell.angle_alpha   90.00
_cell.angle_beta   90.00
_cell.angle_gamma   90.00
#
_symmetry.space_group_name_H-M   'P 1'
#
loop_
_entity.id
_entity.type
_entity.pdbx_description
1 polymer ?
#
loop_
_entity_poly.entity_id
_entity_poly.type
_entity_poly.pdbx_seq_one_letter_code
_entity_poly.pdbx_strand_id
1 'polypeptide(L)'
;MKNSAKRMVSFLFVTSFALGQNSVKTSNLTAGANAISIDTLSLSPSSEMLDEELYWSIVESSIKETKTQEDQEIYLIAKIEKLTPKEMIGFRLRTDQLLFDTYNENLWCAAYIINGGCSDGGFEYFRCWLISRGKEAYYKVKNNPDALMNLVVKGQENYEFEGFWYVAMNAFKNKTNKELFLYIDYDTFVTNDENYPVLDFTWNVDQPKTMEKICPILYKNLWK
;
A
#
# COMPACT_ATOMS: atom_id res chain seq x y z
N MET A 1 31.02 7.33 16.28
CA MET A 1 30.63 6.11 17.02
C MET A 1 29.47 6.44 17.95
N LYS A 2 28.25 6.03 17.60
CA LYS A 2 27.15 5.78 18.53
C LYS A 2 26.13 4.93 17.78
N ASN A 3 26.15 3.64 18.12
CA ASN A 3 25.24 2.60 17.64
C ASN A 3 23.80 2.95 18.05
N SER A 4 22.85 2.99 17.11
CA SER A 4 21.45 2.78 17.45
C SER A 4 21.09 1.34 17.07
N ALA A 5 20.80 0.55 18.11
CA ALA A 5 20.40 -0.84 17.97
C ALA A 5 18.98 -0.89 17.41
N LYS A 6 18.82 -1.42 16.19
CA LYS A 6 17.53 -1.78 15.61
C LYS A 6 16.88 -2.86 16.49
N ARG A 7 15.77 -2.54 17.16
CA ARG A 7 14.94 -3.53 17.85
C ARG A 7 14.06 -4.22 16.82
N MET A 8 14.48 -5.40 16.39
CA MET A 8 13.72 -6.31 15.55
C MET A 8 12.63 -6.95 16.40
N VAL A 9 11.36 -6.61 16.16
CA VAL A 9 10.22 -7.28 16.80
C VAL A 9 9.96 -8.57 16.03
N SER A 10 10.40 -9.70 16.60
CA SER A 10 10.18 -11.04 16.06
C SER A 10 8.85 -11.58 16.58
N PHE A 11 7.84 -11.70 15.71
CA PHE A 11 6.61 -12.41 16.01
C PHE A 11 6.79 -13.89 15.66
N LEU A 12 6.99 -14.72 16.69
CA LEU A 12 6.98 -16.17 16.58
C LEU A 12 5.54 -16.66 16.44
N PHE A 13 5.16 -17.09 15.23
CA PHE A 13 3.96 -17.90 15.03
C PHE A 13 4.24 -19.35 15.43
N VAL A 14 3.60 -19.81 16.51
CA VAL A 14 3.55 -21.22 16.90
C VAL A 14 2.48 -21.90 16.05
N THR A 15 2.88 -22.67 15.04
CA THR A 15 1.96 -23.58 14.34
C THR A 15 2.01 -24.96 14.99
N SER A 16 0.93 -25.34 15.67
CA SER A 16 0.73 -26.71 16.15
C SER A 16 0.51 -27.66 14.96
N PHE A 17 1.46 -28.58 14.76
CA PHE A 17 1.34 -29.71 13.83
C PHE A 17 0.36 -30.75 14.40
N ALA A 18 -0.69 -31.09 13.65
CA ALA A 18 -1.46 -32.30 13.85
C ALA A 18 -1.16 -33.27 12.70
N LEU A 19 -0.45 -34.36 13.01
CA LEU A 19 -0.15 -35.47 12.11
C LEU A 19 -1.41 -36.32 11.91
N GLY A 20 -1.97 -36.29 10.71
CA GLY A 20 -2.97 -37.24 10.25
C GLY A 20 -2.40 -38.08 9.11
N GLN A 21 -2.05 -39.34 9.39
CA GLN A 21 -1.67 -40.31 8.37
C GLN A 21 -2.93 -40.79 7.64
N ASN A 22 -2.95 -40.70 6.30
CA ASN A 22 -3.83 -41.55 5.49
C ASN A 22 -3.10 -41.93 4.20
N SER A 23 -2.79 -43.22 4.09
CA SER A 23 -2.16 -43.85 2.94
C SER A 23 -3.22 -44.11 1.85
N VAL A 24 -3.08 -43.47 0.69
CA VAL A 24 -3.77 -43.88 -0.53
C VAL A 24 -2.72 -44.28 -1.56
N LYS A 25 -2.77 -45.56 -1.94
CA LYS A 25 -2.05 -46.11 -3.09
C LYS A 25 -2.75 -45.63 -4.37
N THR A 26 -2.00 -45.07 -5.30
CA THR A 26 -2.47 -44.89 -6.68
C THR A 26 -1.40 -45.33 -7.65
N SER A 27 -1.83 -46.22 -8.53
CA SER A 27 -1.11 -46.89 -9.61
C SER A 27 -0.67 -45.95 -10.72
N ASN A 28 0.50 -46.25 -11.29
CA ASN A 28 1.05 -45.63 -12.50
C ASN A 28 0.08 -45.75 -13.69
N LEU A 29 -0.16 -44.61 -14.36
CA LEU A 29 -0.61 -44.53 -15.74
C LEU A 29 0.21 -43.43 -16.43
N THR A 30 1.04 -43.87 -17.37
CA THR A 30 1.76 -43.03 -18.34
C THR A 30 0.80 -42.48 -19.38
N ALA A 31 0.76 -41.16 -19.55
CA ALA A 31 0.32 -40.53 -20.79
C ALA A 31 0.95 -39.14 -20.89
N GLY A 32 1.65 -38.90 -22.00
CA GLY A 32 2.37 -37.67 -22.26
C GLY A 32 1.46 -36.45 -22.32
N ALA A 33 1.86 -35.42 -21.60
CA ALA A 33 1.57 -34.04 -21.89
C ALA A 33 2.82 -33.25 -21.48
N ASN A 34 3.28 -32.34 -22.33
CA ASN A 34 4.36 -31.41 -22.00
C ASN A 34 3.99 -30.61 -20.75
N ALA A 35 4.37 -31.12 -19.59
CA ALA A 35 4.53 -30.31 -18.40
C ALA A 35 5.75 -29.43 -18.65
N ILE A 36 5.51 -28.21 -19.15
CA ILE A 36 6.47 -27.14 -18.96
C ILE A 36 6.64 -27.06 -17.44
N SER A 37 7.77 -27.53 -16.92
CA SER A 37 8.11 -27.38 -15.52
C SER A 37 8.25 -25.87 -15.28
N ILE A 38 7.28 -25.27 -14.61
CA ILE A 38 7.25 -23.85 -14.19
C ILE A 38 8.33 -23.59 -13.10
N ASP A 39 9.34 -24.45 -12.99
CA ASP A 39 10.30 -24.50 -11.88
C ASP A 39 11.59 -23.71 -12.17
N THR A 40 11.67 -22.92 -13.26
CA THR A 40 12.94 -22.23 -13.61
C THR A 40 12.80 -20.85 -14.29
N LEU A 41 11.71 -20.09 -14.07
CA LEU A 41 11.91 -18.64 -14.05
C LEU A 41 12.49 -18.31 -12.67
N SER A 42 13.82 -18.24 -12.57
CA SER A 42 14.48 -17.69 -11.40
C SER A 42 14.00 -16.24 -11.24
N LEU A 43 13.05 -16.03 -10.34
CA LEU A 43 12.58 -14.69 -10.03
C LEU A 43 13.72 -13.94 -9.35
N SER A 44 14.25 -12.93 -10.03
CA SER A 44 15.28 -12.05 -9.48
C SER A 44 14.64 -10.84 -8.79
N PRO A 45 15.34 -10.23 -7.82
CA PRO A 45 14.95 -8.91 -7.32
C PRO A 45 14.80 -7.89 -8.46
N SER A 46 13.88 -6.95 -8.30
CA SER A 46 13.58 -5.90 -9.28
C SER A 46 13.39 -4.56 -8.58
N SER A 47 13.81 -3.49 -9.25
CA SER A 47 13.56 -2.07 -8.90
C SER A 47 12.66 -1.38 -9.93
N GLU A 48 12.19 -2.12 -10.95
CA GLU A 48 11.34 -1.59 -12.01
C GLU A 48 9.89 -1.44 -11.54
N MET A 49 9.42 -0.20 -11.48
CA MET A 49 8.02 0.13 -11.20
C MET A 49 7.11 -0.31 -12.35
N LEU A 50 5.88 -0.68 -12.02
CA LEU A 50 4.82 -0.88 -13.01
C LEU A 50 4.58 0.42 -13.77
N ASP A 51 4.24 0.32 -15.05
CA ASP A 51 3.78 1.46 -15.84
C ASP A 51 2.66 2.22 -15.10
N GLU A 52 2.69 3.54 -15.17
CA GLU A 52 1.81 4.38 -14.38
C GLU A 52 0.36 4.29 -14.83
N GLU A 53 0.12 4.29 -16.14
CA GLU A 53 -1.24 4.20 -16.67
C GLU A 53 -1.84 2.83 -16.36
N LEU A 54 -1.04 1.76 -16.46
CA LEU A 54 -1.48 0.44 -16.04
C LEU A 54 -1.80 0.39 -14.54
N TYR A 55 -0.94 0.95 -13.68
CA TYR A 55 -1.18 1.04 -12.24
C TYR A 55 -2.51 1.72 -11.92
N TRP A 56 -2.72 2.92 -12.47
CA TRP A 56 -3.95 3.68 -12.23
C TRP A 56 -5.17 2.99 -12.83
N SER A 57 -5.05 2.32 -13.98
CA SER A 57 -6.15 1.56 -14.57
C SER A 57 -6.64 0.43 -13.64
N ILE A 58 -5.73 -0.23 -12.93
CA ILE A 58 -6.07 -1.26 -11.94
C ILE A 58 -6.81 -0.63 -10.75
N VAL A 59 -6.26 0.44 -10.18
CA VAL A 59 -6.89 1.15 -9.04
C VAL A 59 -8.26 1.68 -9.41
N GLU A 60 -8.40 2.38 -10.54
CA GLU A 60 -9.67 2.95 -10.98
C GLU A 60 -10.71 1.89 -11.34
N SER A 61 -10.28 0.73 -11.86
CA SER A 61 -11.20 -0.39 -12.07
C SER A 61 -11.77 -0.92 -10.75
N SER A 62 -11.00 -0.91 -9.66
CA SER A 62 -11.52 -1.30 -8.34
C SER A 62 -12.61 -0.35 -7.85
N ILE A 63 -12.44 0.97 -8.05
CA ILE A 63 -13.43 1.98 -7.64
C ILE A 63 -14.77 1.80 -8.38
N LYS A 64 -14.73 1.39 -9.66
CA LYS A 64 -15.93 1.20 -10.49
C LYS A 64 -16.71 -0.06 -10.10
N GLU A 65 -16.01 -1.09 -9.66
CA GLU A 65 -16.57 -2.43 -9.46
C GLU A 65 -16.91 -2.73 -7.99
N THR A 66 -16.51 -1.88 -7.04
CA THR A 66 -16.70 -2.10 -5.61
C THR A 66 -17.35 -0.91 -4.91
N LYS A 67 -17.88 -1.16 -3.71
CA LYS A 67 -18.57 -0.14 -2.91
C LYS A 67 -17.93 0.10 -1.55
N THR A 68 -17.29 -0.92 -0.97
CA THR A 68 -16.59 -0.82 0.30
C THR A 68 -15.09 -1.01 0.11
N GLN A 69 -14.29 -0.63 1.10
CA GLN A 69 -12.85 -0.82 1.07
C GLN A 69 -12.48 -2.31 1.12
N GLU A 70 -13.22 -3.13 1.86
CA GLU A 70 -13.00 -4.58 1.92
C GLU A 70 -13.20 -5.23 0.55
N ASP A 71 -14.29 -4.86 -0.14
CA ASP A 71 -14.53 -5.31 -1.52
C ASP A 71 -13.43 -4.80 -2.46
N GLN A 72 -13.00 -3.54 -2.29
CA GLN A 72 -11.91 -2.94 -3.08
C GLN A 72 -10.60 -3.70 -2.91
N GLU A 73 -10.23 -4.07 -1.68
CA GLU A 73 -9.03 -4.84 -1.37
C GLU A 73 -9.05 -6.21 -2.07
N ILE A 74 -10.14 -6.96 -1.92
CA ILE A 74 -10.31 -8.28 -2.56
C ILE A 74 -10.21 -8.16 -4.08
N TYR A 75 -10.86 -7.14 -4.66
CA TYR A 75 -10.82 -6.91 -6.10
C TYR A 75 -9.40 -6.58 -6.58
N LEU A 76 -8.69 -5.70 -5.87
CA LEU A 76 -7.31 -5.32 -6.21
C LEU A 76 -6.39 -6.54 -6.18
N ILE A 77 -6.46 -7.36 -5.13
CA ILE A 77 -5.68 -8.60 -5.04
C ILE A 77 -5.96 -9.48 -6.26
N ALA A 78 -7.24 -9.77 -6.56
CA ALA A 78 -7.62 -10.63 -7.68
C ALA A 78 -7.23 -10.06 -9.07
N LYS A 79 -7.14 -8.73 -9.21
CA LYS A 79 -6.64 -8.08 -10.43
C LYS A 79 -5.13 -8.17 -10.54
N ILE A 80 -4.40 -7.87 -9.46
CA ILE A 80 -2.94 -7.93 -9.41
C ILE A 80 -2.46 -9.37 -9.63
N GLU A 81 -3.19 -10.37 -9.14
CA GLU A 81 -2.93 -11.81 -9.40
C GLU A 81 -2.83 -12.20 -10.87
N LYS A 82 -3.41 -11.40 -11.78
CA LYS A 82 -3.37 -11.62 -13.23
C LYS A 82 -2.08 -11.12 -13.87
N LEU A 83 -1.33 -10.26 -13.18
CA LEU A 83 -0.02 -9.77 -13.63
C LEU A 83 1.06 -10.86 -13.53
N THR A 84 2.19 -10.64 -14.19
CA THR A 84 3.41 -11.42 -13.96
C THR A 84 4.00 -11.11 -12.59
N PRO A 85 4.79 -12.02 -11.96
CA PRO A 85 5.44 -11.73 -10.69
C PRO A 85 6.30 -10.46 -10.69
N LYS A 86 6.96 -10.15 -11.82
CA LYS A 86 7.75 -8.91 -11.98
C LYS A 86 6.85 -7.67 -11.94
N GLU A 87 5.72 -7.69 -12.63
CA GLU A 87 4.74 -6.59 -12.61
C GLU A 87 4.05 -6.42 -11.25
N MET A 88 3.84 -7.50 -10.49
CA MET A 88 3.34 -7.42 -9.11
C MET A 88 4.32 -6.69 -8.19
N ILE A 89 5.62 -7.00 -8.30
CA ILE A 89 6.70 -6.26 -7.64
C ILE A 89 6.63 -4.79 -8.09
N GLY A 90 6.54 -4.56 -9.40
CA GLY A 90 6.40 -3.22 -9.95
C GLY A 90 5.18 -2.44 -9.41
N PHE A 91 4.05 -3.10 -9.16
CA PHE A 91 2.88 -2.46 -8.54
C PHE A 91 3.21 -2.00 -7.12
N ARG A 92 3.86 -2.85 -6.31
CA ARG A 92 4.31 -2.48 -4.96
C ARG A 92 5.27 -1.28 -5.00
N LEU A 93 6.29 -1.33 -5.86
CA LEU A 93 7.26 -0.25 -6.01
C LEU A 93 6.60 1.06 -6.44
N ARG A 94 5.61 1.00 -7.34
CA ARG A 94 4.84 2.17 -7.72
C ARG A 94 4.06 2.74 -6.54
N THR A 95 3.41 1.89 -5.74
CA THR A 95 2.74 2.31 -4.50
C THR A 95 3.73 3.00 -3.55
N ASP A 96 4.91 2.41 -3.33
CA ASP A 96 5.95 2.99 -2.47
C ASP A 96 6.40 4.38 -2.95
N GLN A 97 6.62 4.55 -4.25
CA GLN A 97 6.94 5.85 -4.83
C GLN A 97 5.82 6.87 -4.59
N LEU A 98 4.56 6.49 -4.76
CA LEU A 98 3.41 7.39 -4.55
C LEU A 98 3.24 7.76 -3.08
N LEU A 99 3.52 6.84 -2.16
CA LEU A 99 3.53 7.10 -0.72
C LEU A 99 4.67 8.05 -0.35
N PHE A 100 5.87 7.82 -0.89
CA PHE A 100 7.04 8.69 -0.73
C PHE A 100 6.78 10.11 -1.20
N ASP A 101 6.22 10.24 -2.40
CA ASP A 101 5.84 11.51 -3.02
C ASP A 101 4.81 12.33 -2.23
N THR A 102 4.07 11.68 -1.34
CA THR A 102 3.05 12.31 -0.49
C THR A 102 3.46 12.38 0.97
N TYR A 103 4.68 11.96 1.32
CA TYR A 103 5.24 12.11 2.66
C TYR A 103 5.74 13.53 2.89
N ASN A 104 4.82 14.43 3.25
CA ASN A 104 5.13 15.82 3.59
C ASN A 104 4.21 16.37 4.69
N GLU A 105 4.67 17.41 5.37
CA GLU A 105 4.02 18.06 6.49
C GLU A 105 2.67 18.70 6.12
N ASN A 106 2.52 19.17 4.88
CA ASN A 106 1.28 19.83 4.45
C ASN A 106 0.14 18.82 4.28
N LEU A 107 0.44 17.67 3.68
CA LEU A 107 -0.53 16.59 3.59
C LEU A 107 -0.81 15.96 4.97
N TRP A 108 0.18 15.92 5.85
CA TRP A 108 -0.03 15.51 7.24
C TRP A 108 -1.03 16.43 7.95
N CYS A 109 -0.92 17.75 7.78
CA CYS A 109 -1.88 18.71 8.32
C CYS A 109 -3.30 18.38 7.86
N ALA A 110 -3.44 18.09 6.57
CA ALA A 110 -4.72 17.76 5.95
C ALA A 110 -5.30 16.47 6.52
N ALA A 111 -4.50 15.41 6.62
CA ALA A 111 -4.87 14.14 7.23
C ALA A 111 -5.31 14.32 8.69
N TYR A 112 -4.57 15.12 9.45
CA TYR A 112 -4.89 15.44 10.84
C TYR A 112 -6.25 16.12 10.97
N ILE A 113 -6.55 17.10 10.11
CA ILE A 113 -7.84 17.81 10.16
C ILE A 113 -9.00 16.88 9.83
N ILE A 114 -8.91 16.09 8.74
CA ILE A 114 -10.05 15.29 8.28
C ILE A 114 -10.36 14.10 9.20
N ASN A 115 -9.34 13.54 9.87
CA ASN A 115 -9.47 12.41 10.79
C ASN A 115 -9.69 12.87 12.25
N GLY A 116 -9.62 14.18 12.53
CA GLY A 116 -9.68 14.71 13.90
C GLY A 116 -8.49 14.33 14.78
N GLY A 117 -7.35 14.03 14.15
CA GLY A 117 -6.14 13.47 14.75
C GLY A 117 -5.44 12.53 13.77
N CYS A 118 -4.12 12.36 13.90
CA CYS A 118 -3.38 11.44 13.04
C CYS A 118 -2.08 10.98 13.72
N SER A 119 -1.88 9.65 13.79
CA SER A 119 -0.62 9.03 14.20
C SER A 119 0.27 8.78 12.98
N ASP A 120 1.52 8.38 13.17
CA ASP A 120 2.41 8.01 12.06
C ASP A 120 1.81 6.89 11.19
N GLY A 121 1.27 5.85 11.84
CA GLY A 121 0.58 4.76 11.14
C GLY A 121 -0.72 5.22 10.47
N GLY A 122 -1.49 6.08 11.14
CA GLY A 122 -2.70 6.67 10.55
C GLY A 122 -2.40 7.52 9.31
N PHE A 123 -1.26 8.22 9.29
CA PHE A 123 -0.84 9.01 8.14
C PHE A 123 -0.41 8.13 6.95
N GLU A 124 0.23 6.99 7.23
CA GLU A 124 0.51 5.97 6.21
C GLU A 124 -0.79 5.44 5.60
N TYR A 125 -1.74 5.02 6.45
CA TYR A 125 -3.01 4.46 5.98
C TYR A 125 -3.92 5.49 5.33
N PHE A 126 -3.81 6.77 5.70
CA PHE A 126 -4.43 7.87 4.99
C PHE A 126 -3.87 8.03 3.57
N ARG A 127 -2.55 7.96 3.38
CA ARG A 127 -1.96 8.04 2.03
C ARG A 127 -2.32 6.82 1.18
N CYS A 128 -2.38 5.62 1.77
CA CYS A 128 -2.96 4.43 1.13
C CYS A 128 -4.40 4.66 0.68
N TRP A 129 -5.24 5.23 1.55
CA TRP A 129 -6.61 5.60 1.21
C TRP A 129 -6.64 6.61 0.04
N LEU A 130 -5.80 7.64 0.08
CA LEU A 130 -5.74 8.65 -0.98
C LEU A 130 -5.38 8.04 -2.34
N ILE A 131 -4.40 7.13 -2.38
CA ILE A 131 -4.04 6.40 -3.60
C ILE A 131 -5.22 5.56 -4.09
N SER A 132 -5.95 4.89 -3.19
CA SER A 132 -7.12 4.07 -3.55
C SER A 132 -8.28 4.86 -4.16
N ARG A 133 -8.27 6.21 -4.05
CA ARG A 133 -9.25 7.11 -4.70
C ARG A 133 -8.95 7.40 -6.18
N GLY A 134 -7.84 6.88 -6.71
CA GLY A 134 -7.48 6.97 -8.13
C GLY A 134 -6.64 8.19 -8.49
N LYS A 135 -6.20 8.24 -9.74
CA LYS A 135 -5.16 9.16 -10.24
C LYS A 135 -5.51 10.62 -10.02
N GLU A 136 -6.72 11.00 -10.42
CA GLU A 136 -7.17 12.39 -10.35
C GLU A 136 -7.24 12.90 -8.90
N ALA A 137 -7.80 12.09 -8.00
CA ALA A 137 -7.87 12.42 -6.58
C ALA A 137 -6.47 12.57 -5.97
N TYR A 138 -5.61 11.58 -6.20
CA TYR A 138 -4.23 11.58 -5.70
C TYR A 138 -3.46 12.84 -6.14
N TYR A 139 -3.41 13.13 -7.44
CA TYR A 139 -2.62 14.26 -7.94
C TYR A 139 -3.20 15.62 -7.57
N LYS A 140 -4.53 15.75 -7.48
CA LYS A 140 -5.16 16.99 -7.01
C LYS A 140 -4.79 17.27 -5.56
N VAL A 141 -4.88 16.27 -4.69
CA VAL A 141 -4.56 16.41 -3.26
C VAL A 141 -3.07 16.58 -3.02
N LYS A 142 -2.21 15.85 -3.75
CA LYS A 142 -0.75 16.01 -3.69
C LYS A 142 -0.33 17.45 -3.98
N ASN A 143 -0.96 18.10 -4.97
CA ASN A 143 -0.65 19.48 -5.35
C ASN A 143 -1.34 20.52 -4.46
N ASN A 144 -2.51 20.20 -3.92
CA ASN A 144 -3.28 21.08 -3.06
C ASN A 144 -4.03 20.26 -2.00
N PRO A 145 -3.52 20.18 -0.75
CA PRO A 145 -4.15 19.37 0.29
C PRO A 145 -5.62 19.74 0.56
N ASP A 146 -6.01 21.00 0.38
CA ASP A 146 -7.40 21.44 0.53
C ASP A 146 -8.37 20.77 -0.46
N ALA A 147 -7.87 20.22 -1.57
CA ALA A 147 -8.69 19.46 -2.51
C ALA A 147 -9.33 18.20 -1.89
N LEU A 148 -8.83 17.74 -0.73
CA LEU A 148 -9.46 16.68 0.06
C LEU A 148 -10.91 16.98 0.41
N MET A 149 -11.30 18.25 0.50
CA MET A 149 -12.69 18.64 0.77
C MET A 149 -13.69 18.04 -0.24
N ASN A 150 -13.25 17.77 -1.47
CA ASN A 150 -14.07 17.13 -2.50
C ASN A 150 -14.30 15.63 -2.27
N LEU A 151 -13.52 15.01 -1.38
CA LEU A 151 -13.56 13.59 -1.05
C LEU A 151 -14.19 13.33 0.32
N VAL A 152 -14.47 14.38 1.10
CA VAL A 152 -15.08 14.27 2.43
C VAL A 152 -16.52 13.80 2.29
N VAL A 153 -16.86 12.73 3.00
CA VAL A 153 -18.21 12.14 3.05
C VAL A 153 -18.83 12.43 4.41
N LYS A 154 -20.06 12.95 4.41
CA LYS A 154 -20.78 13.25 5.65
C LYS A 154 -21.00 11.97 6.46
N GLY A 155 -20.54 11.96 7.71
CA GLY A 155 -20.70 10.85 8.64
C GLY A 155 -19.62 9.77 8.54
N GLN A 156 -18.63 9.93 7.65
CA GLN A 156 -17.44 9.10 7.65
C GLN A 156 -16.47 9.60 8.75
N GLU A 157 -16.00 8.67 9.58
CA GLU A 157 -15.21 8.99 10.77
C GLU A 157 -13.70 8.91 10.54
N ASN A 158 -13.23 8.12 9.59
CA ASN A 158 -11.82 8.02 9.23
C ASN A 158 -11.62 7.90 7.71
N TYR A 159 -10.45 8.32 7.25
CA TYR A 159 -10.03 8.30 5.85
C TYR A 159 -8.75 7.48 5.72
N GLU A 160 -8.78 6.24 6.19
CA GLU A 160 -7.63 5.34 6.24
C GLU A 160 -7.92 4.03 5.50
N PHE A 161 -6.91 3.41 4.89
CA PHE A 161 -7.04 2.14 4.19
C PHE A 161 -5.80 1.27 4.36
N GLU A 162 -5.67 0.63 5.52
CA GLU A 162 -4.56 -0.28 5.83
C GLU A 162 -4.45 -1.44 4.80
N GLY A 163 -5.57 -2.06 4.43
CA GLY A 163 -5.60 -3.18 3.49
C GLY A 163 -4.93 -2.91 2.14
N PHE A 164 -4.99 -1.66 1.65
CA PHE A 164 -4.36 -1.25 0.40
C PHE A 164 -2.83 -1.45 0.42
N TRP A 165 -2.18 -1.34 1.58
CA TRP A 165 -0.73 -1.58 1.73
C TRP A 165 -0.36 -3.01 1.31
N TYR A 166 -1.24 -3.97 1.58
CA TYR A 166 -0.96 -5.39 1.47
C TYR A 166 -1.41 -6.00 0.13
N VAL A 167 -2.15 -5.29 -0.73
CA VAL A 167 -2.78 -5.89 -1.94
C VAL A 167 -1.76 -6.56 -2.88
N ALA A 168 -0.60 -5.92 -3.10
CA ALA A 168 0.45 -6.48 -3.95
C ALA A 168 1.18 -7.64 -3.28
N MET A 169 1.42 -7.54 -1.97
CA MET A 169 2.09 -8.58 -1.18
C MET A 169 1.24 -9.85 -1.13
N ASN A 170 -0.06 -9.69 -0.87
CA ASN A 170 -1.03 -10.78 -0.84
C ASN A 170 -1.18 -11.43 -2.22
N ALA A 171 -1.35 -10.65 -3.28
CA ALA A 171 -1.44 -11.18 -4.65
C ALA A 171 -0.19 -11.97 -5.07
N PHE A 172 1.00 -11.44 -4.76
CA PHE A 172 2.27 -12.10 -5.05
C PHE A 172 2.42 -13.40 -4.25
N LYS A 173 2.11 -13.36 -2.95
CA LYS A 173 2.15 -14.54 -2.08
C LYS A 173 1.17 -15.62 -2.54
N ASN A 174 -0.05 -15.25 -2.91
CA ASN A 174 -1.05 -16.19 -3.43
C ASN A 174 -0.58 -16.87 -4.72
N LYS A 175 0.08 -16.14 -5.62
CA LYS A 175 0.55 -16.67 -6.91
C LYS A 175 1.83 -17.49 -6.83
N THR A 176 2.74 -17.14 -5.92
CA THR A 176 4.11 -17.67 -5.90
C THR A 176 4.46 -18.45 -4.64
N ASN A 177 3.62 -18.38 -3.61
CA ASN A 177 3.89 -18.85 -2.25
C ASN A 177 5.18 -18.29 -1.63
N LYS A 178 5.59 -17.09 -2.04
CA LYS A 178 6.81 -16.39 -1.62
C LYS A 178 6.48 -15.00 -1.11
N GLU A 179 7.38 -14.43 -0.30
CA GLU A 179 7.24 -13.07 0.22
C GLU A 179 7.78 -12.04 -0.78
N LEU A 180 6.95 -11.06 -1.19
CA LEU A 180 7.28 -10.08 -2.23
C LEU A 180 8.55 -9.27 -1.90
N PHE A 181 8.70 -8.81 -0.65
CA PHE A 181 9.81 -7.94 -0.24
C PHE A 181 11.19 -8.60 -0.41
N LEU A 182 11.28 -9.93 -0.48
CA LEU A 182 12.54 -10.64 -0.78
C LEU A 182 12.97 -10.50 -2.25
N TYR A 183 12.12 -9.95 -3.10
CA TYR A 183 12.33 -9.77 -4.54
C TYR A 183 12.29 -8.28 -4.95
N ILE A 184 12.49 -7.37 -4.01
CA ILE A 184 12.76 -5.96 -4.31
C ILE A 184 14.27 -5.74 -4.29
N ASP A 185 14.77 -5.07 -5.32
CA ASP A 185 16.16 -4.58 -5.36
C ASP A 185 16.25 -3.25 -4.59
N TYR A 186 16.45 -3.35 -3.28
CA TYR A 186 16.59 -2.20 -2.39
C TYR A 186 17.91 -1.44 -2.54
N ASP A 187 18.91 -2.02 -3.22
CA ASP A 187 20.16 -1.31 -3.51
C ASP A 187 19.91 -0.20 -4.56
N THR A 188 18.96 -0.43 -5.47
CA THR A 188 18.56 0.54 -6.50
C THR A 188 17.30 1.32 -6.12
N PHE A 189 16.30 0.67 -5.52
CA PHE A 189 15.01 1.30 -5.19
C PHE A 189 15.00 1.88 -3.77
N VAL A 190 15.24 3.20 -3.68
CA VAL A 190 15.40 3.91 -2.39
C VAL A 190 14.18 4.72 -1.96
N THR A 191 13.12 4.79 -2.76
CA THR A 191 11.90 5.57 -2.47
C THR A 191 10.89 4.70 -1.73
N ASN A 192 11.18 4.39 -0.47
CA ASN A 192 10.38 3.54 0.40
C ASN A 192 10.32 4.12 1.83
N ASP A 193 9.57 3.45 2.71
CA ASP A 193 9.30 3.84 4.10
C ASP A 193 10.55 3.88 5.00
N GLU A 194 11.60 3.12 4.68
CA GLU A 194 12.87 3.21 5.40
C GLU A 194 13.67 4.50 5.09
N ASN A 195 13.29 5.22 4.02
CA ASN A 195 14.06 6.33 3.46
C ASN A 195 13.27 7.65 3.43
N TYR A 196 12.12 7.73 4.11
CA TYR A 196 11.38 8.98 4.21
C TYR A 196 12.23 10.13 4.77
N PRO A 197 12.11 11.36 4.22
CA PRO A 197 12.83 12.51 4.74
C PRO A 197 12.34 12.86 6.14
N VAL A 198 13.20 13.49 6.96
CA VAL A 198 12.75 14.07 8.22
C VAL A 198 11.83 15.26 7.91
N LEU A 199 10.60 15.21 8.42
CA LEU A 199 9.64 16.31 8.26
C LEU A 199 9.95 17.46 9.21
N ASP A 200 9.86 18.69 8.70
CA ASP A 200 9.90 19.92 9.48
C ASP A 200 8.52 20.56 9.48
N PHE A 201 7.83 20.50 10.62
CA PHE A 201 6.44 20.93 10.73
C PHE A 201 6.35 22.44 10.94
N THR A 202 5.72 23.13 9.98
CA THR A 202 5.41 24.57 10.09
C THR A 202 4.06 24.84 10.76
N TRP A 203 3.38 23.80 11.25
CA TRP A 203 2.09 23.87 11.93
C TRP A 203 2.11 23.08 13.24
N ASN A 204 1.24 23.43 14.18
CA ASN A 204 1.18 22.85 15.51
C ASN A 204 -0.28 22.75 16.00
N VAL A 205 -0.64 21.60 16.56
CA VAL A 205 -1.96 21.31 17.14
C VAL A 205 -2.30 22.22 18.33
N ASP A 206 -1.31 22.61 19.13
CA ASP A 206 -1.46 23.55 20.25
C ASP A 206 -1.62 25.01 19.77
N GLN A 207 -1.37 25.25 18.48
CA GLN A 207 -1.60 26.53 17.82
C GLN A 207 -2.43 26.34 16.54
N PRO A 208 -3.73 25.96 16.65
CA PRO A 208 -4.52 25.49 15.50
C PRO A 208 -4.56 26.45 14.30
N LYS A 209 -4.45 27.75 14.54
CA LYS A 209 -4.39 28.77 13.48
C LYS A 209 -3.20 28.62 12.53
N THR A 210 -2.16 27.90 12.91
CA THR A 210 -1.07 27.53 11.99
C THR A 210 -1.52 26.52 10.94
N MET A 211 -2.45 25.61 11.27
CA MET A 211 -3.04 24.66 10.31
C MET A 211 -3.95 25.37 9.30
N GLU A 212 -4.63 26.44 9.69
CA GLU A 212 -5.41 27.28 8.76
C GLU A 212 -4.53 27.90 7.66
N LYS A 213 -3.24 28.13 7.92
CA LYS A 213 -2.31 28.64 6.89
C LYS A 213 -1.94 27.56 5.87
N ILE A 214 -2.00 26.29 6.25
CA ILE A 214 -1.64 25.14 5.43
C ILE A 214 -2.84 24.61 4.65
N CYS A 215 -3.97 24.41 5.33
CA CYS A 215 -5.22 23.90 4.77
C CYS A 215 -6.40 24.82 5.12
N PRO A 216 -6.47 26.05 4.58
CA PRO A 216 -7.50 27.01 4.93
C PRO A 216 -8.94 26.54 4.67
N ILE A 217 -9.19 25.74 3.64
CA ILE A 217 -10.54 25.24 3.33
C ILE A 217 -10.92 24.12 4.29
N LEU A 218 -10.07 23.10 4.46
CA LEU A 218 -10.34 22.00 5.40
C LEU A 218 -10.51 22.54 6.82
N TYR A 219 -9.62 23.42 7.26
CA TYR A 219 -9.67 24.01 8.59
C TYR A 219 -11.01 24.71 8.84
N LYS A 220 -11.44 25.59 7.94
CA LYS A 220 -12.70 26.35 8.12
C LYS A 220 -13.95 25.48 8.14
N ASN A 221 -13.93 24.34 7.46
CA ASN A 221 -15.12 23.48 7.30
C ASN A 221 -15.18 22.34 8.31
N LEU A 222 -14.03 21.86 8.79
CA LEU A 222 -13.96 20.61 9.57
C LEU A 222 -13.34 20.81 10.96
N TRP A 223 -12.45 21.79 11.13
CA TRP A 223 -11.81 22.04 12.41
C TRP A 223 -12.80 22.71 13.38
N LYS A 224 -12.99 22.12 14.55
CA LYS A 224 -13.91 22.59 15.60
C LYS A 224 -13.16 23.23 16.76
#